data_AF-A0A140JWU4-F1
#
_entry.id   AF-A0A140JWU4-F1
#
_cell.length_a   1.000
_cell.length_b   1.000
_cell.length_c   1.000
_cell.angle_alpha   90.00
_cell.angle_beta   90.00
_cell.angle_gamma   90.00
#
_symmetry.space_group_name_H-M   'P 1'
#
loop_
_entity.id
_entity.type
_entity.pdbx_description
1 polymer ?
#
loop_
_entity_poly.entity_id
_entity_poly.type
_entity_poly.pdbx_seq_one_letter_code
_entity_poly.pdbx_strand_id
1 'polypeptide(L)'
;MSQREMDNEANIGQESDAAAELWTGLARLPEKNDIIELLRELRGAGRKQLTILLLGKSNVGKSSLVNSLLGEDAMRVQAFKLQADAEVATVVTRQVSISDDEIDGFRIRLIDTCGLEDSEAGDTVNLTALKKIADDLRGVPIDVVLYVDRLDLYRVDSLDQAVMRAISQVLGQDIWSRTVVALTHANLSQPPPGTSYDSYVDGRVRLLRAAVPRRFLFRPKLPTSLVENSLLCPLSPESGHRVLPDGTEWLVGLMGDIVDVALAKKRAYEFRSRPNQKALIAALLLPLAVAGEYLLFQKVIRPVLESNQRRVEADEQRVWTLRGLQRKAMGLHAANKPSDDVAKRLSQMYDDD
;
A
#
# COMPACT_ATOMS: atom_id res chain seq x y z
N MET A 1 -32.13 8.67 -16.65
CA MET A 1 -30.97 9.22 -15.92
C MET A 1 -31.47 10.29 -14.98
N SER A 2 -31.20 10.12 -13.69
CA SER A 2 -31.59 11.07 -12.65
C SER A 2 -30.74 12.34 -12.75
N GLN A 3 -31.29 13.51 -12.41
CA GLN A 3 -30.54 14.76 -12.31
C GLN A 3 -29.29 14.59 -11.42
N ARG A 4 -29.38 13.76 -10.37
CA ARG A 4 -28.26 13.41 -9.49
C ARG A 4 -27.17 12.57 -10.15
N GLU A 5 -27.46 11.83 -11.22
CA GLU A 5 -26.45 11.07 -11.98
C GLU A 5 -25.71 11.99 -12.95
N MET A 6 -26.41 12.96 -13.54
CA MET A 6 -25.79 14.01 -14.39
C MET A 6 -24.95 14.98 -13.55
N ASP A 7 -25.39 15.31 -12.33
CA ASP A 7 -24.63 16.17 -11.41
C ASP A 7 -23.39 15.43 -10.86
N ASN A 8 -23.42 14.10 -10.71
CA ASN A 8 -22.26 13.31 -10.29
C ASN A 8 -21.23 13.13 -11.41
N GLU A 9 -21.66 12.96 -12.67
CA GLU A 9 -20.74 12.92 -13.82
C GLU A 9 -20.12 14.30 -14.08
N ALA A 10 -20.85 15.40 -13.84
CA ALA A 10 -20.31 16.76 -13.95
C ALA A 10 -19.32 17.10 -12.82
N ASN A 11 -19.51 16.56 -11.61
CA ASN A 11 -18.68 16.88 -10.44
C ASN A 11 -17.42 16.00 -10.32
N ILE A 12 -17.38 14.82 -10.96
CA ILE A 12 -16.15 13.99 -11.06
C ILE A 12 -15.16 14.57 -12.09
N GLY A 13 -15.63 15.42 -13.02
CA GLY A 13 -14.81 16.02 -14.07
C GLY A 13 -14.09 17.31 -13.72
N GLN A 14 -14.35 17.94 -12.56
CA GLN A 14 -13.90 19.32 -12.30
C GLN A 14 -12.68 19.47 -11.37
N GLU A 15 -12.17 18.41 -10.73
CA GLU A 15 -11.00 18.51 -9.82
C GLU A 15 -9.66 18.00 -10.42
N SER A 16 -9.59 17.70 -11.72
CA SER A 16 -8.39 17.05 -12.33
C SER A 16 -7.53 17.89 -13.28
N ASP A 17 -7.88 19.15 -13.55
CA ASP A 17 -7.10 20.07 -14.40
C ASP A 17 -6.60 21.28 -13.58
N ALA A 18 -5.68 21.03 -12.64
CA ALA A 18 -4.75 22.10 -12.27
C ALA A 18 -4.02 22.50 -13.56
N ALA A 19 -4.09 23.77 -13.96
CA ALA A 19 -3.49 24.26 -15.19
C ALA A 19 -2.01 23.85 -15.24
N ALA A 20 -1.64 23.00 -16.20
CA ALA A 20 -0.27 22.56 -16.35
C ALA A 20 0.60 23.77 -16.70
N GLU A 21 1.59 24.07 -15.85
CA GLU A 21 2.55 25.13 -16.13
C GLU A 21 3.45 24.72 -17.29
N LEU A 22 3.93 25.69 -18.07
CA LEU A 22 4.87 25.43 -19.15
C LEU A 22 6.18 24.86 -18.60
N TRP A 23 6.74 23.86 -19.27
CA TRP A 23 7.98 23.21 -18.84
C TRP A 23 9.22 24.04 -19.19
N THR A 24 9.44 25.12 -18.45
CA THR A 24 10.57 26.03 -18.71
C THR A 24 11.94 25.40 -18.42
N GLY A 25 12.02 24.52 -17.42
CA GLY A 25 13.26 23.81 -17.08
C GLY A 25 13.77 22.86 -18.17
N LEU A 26 12.91 22.33 -19.05
CA LEU A 26 13.33 21.45 -20.16
C LEU A 26 14.33 22.15 -21.09
N ALA A 27 14.20 23.46 -21.28
CA ALA A 27 15.14 24.23 -22.09
C ALA A 27 16.55 24.35 -21.49
N ARG A 28 16.70 24.09 -20.18
CA ARG A 28 17.96 24.20 -19.43
C ARG A 28 18.71 22.88 -19.33
N LEU A 29 18.06 21.77 -19.64
CA LEU A 29 18.66 20.44 -19.57
C LEU A 29 19.62 20.22 -20.74
N PRO A 30 20.87 19.80 -20.51
CA PRO A 30 21.76 19.33 -21.57
C PRO A 30 21.12 18.21 -22.39
N GLU A 31 20.41 17.31 -21.72
CA GLU A 31 19.80 16.10 -22.29
C GLU A 31 18.42 16.37 -22.95
N LYS A 32 18.07 17.64 -23.19
CA LYS A 32 16.74 18.06 -23.66
C LYS A 32 16.27 17.28 -24.91
N ASN A 33 17.15 17.13 -25.90
CA ASN A 33 16.76 16.57 -27.19
C ASN A 33 16.41 15.09 -27.06
N ASP A 34 17.20 14.34 -26.30
CA ASP A 34 16.95 12.92 -26.00
C ASP A 34 15.67 12.74 -25.18
N ILE A 35 15.43 13.62 -24.19
CA ILE A 35 14.17 13.61 -23.45
C ILE A 35 12.98 13.84 -24.37
N ILE A 36 13.06 14.82 -25.29
CA ILE A 36 11.97 15.09 -26.23
C ILE A 36 11.70 13.87 -27.11
N GLU A 37 12.74 13.21 -27.61
CA GLU A 37 12.59 12.00 -28.44
C GLU A 37 11.91 10.86 -27.66
N LEU A 38 12.34 10.60 -26.42
CA LEU A 38 11.71 9.61 -25.56
C LEU A 38 10.23 9.92 -25.29
N LEU A 39 9.88 11.20 -25.10
CA LEU A 39 8.48 11.60 -24.92
C LEU A 39 7.68 11.50 -26.23
N ARG A 40 8.30 11.69 -27.41
CA ARG A 40 7.67 11.45 -28.71
C ARG A 40 7.26 9.99 -28.86
N GLU A 41 8.06 9.04 -28.38
CA GLU A 41 7.68 7.62 -28.41
C GLU A 41 6.37 7.36 -27.64
N LEU A 42 6.22 7.95 -26.45
CA LEU A 42 4.98 7.86 -25.68
C LEU A 42 3.81 8.51 -26.42
N ARG A 43 4.03 9.67 -27.03
CA ARG A 43 3.00 10.35 -27.81
C ARG A 43 2.59 9.59 -29.06
N GLY A 44 3.54 9.00 -29.77
CA GLY A 44 3.32 8.09 -30.90
C GLY A 44 2.51 6.85 -30.50
N ALA A 45 2.67 6.38 -29.27
CA ALA A 45 1.83 5.33 -28.67
C ALA A 45 0.44 5.81 -28.19
N GLY A 46 0.06 7.05 -28.52
CA GLY A 46 -1.25 7.64 -28.19
C GLY A 46 -1.37 8.19 -26.78
N ARG A 47 -0.26 8.33 -26.03
CA ARG A 47 -0.27 8.95 -24.69
C ARG A 47 -0.23 10.47 -24.81
N LYS A 48 -1.00 11.15 -23.98
CA LYS A 48 -0.97 12.63 -23.86
C LYS A 48 -0.29 13.12 -22.60
N GLN A 49 -0.08 12.20 -21.66
CA GLN A 49 0.48 12.47 -20.35
C GLN A 49 1.27 11.26 -19.87
N LEU A 50 2.34 11.54 -19.12
CA LEU A 50 3.11 10.58 -18.35
C LEU A 50 2.99 10.92 -16.86
N THR A 51 2.40 10.03 -16.06
CA THR A 51 2.29 10.23 -14.60
C THR A 51 3.27 9.32 -13.86
N ILE A 52 4.16 9.93 -13.08
CA ILE A 52 5.23 9.26 -12.34
C ILE A 52 5.02 9.48 -10.84
N LEU A 53 4.93 8.39 -10.09
CA LEU A 53 4.87 8.42 -8.62
C LEU A 53 6.25 8.13 -8.02
N LEU A 54 6.75 8.99 -7.13
CA LEU A 54 7.98 8.75 -6.39
C LEU A 54 7.66 8.18 -5.01
N LEU A 55 8.22 7.02 -4.67
CA LEU A 55 8.10 6.38 -3.36
C LEU A 55 9.49 6.09 -2.79
N GLY A 56 9.60 6.02 -1.48
CA GLY A 56 10.85 5.68 -0.79
C GLY A 56 10.95 6.31 0.58
N LYS A 57 12.03 6.00 1.30
CA LYS A 57 12.32 6.60 2.62
C LYS A 57 12.52 8.12 2.52
N SER A 58 12.52 8.85 3.62
CA SER A 58 12.88 10.27 3.67
C SER A 58 14.36 10.42 3.34
N ASN A 59 14.72 11.60 2.85
CA ASN A 59 16.11 12.01 2.65
C ASN A 59 16.92 11.10 1.70
N VAL A 60 16.23 10.31 0.87
CA VAL A 60 16.83 9.54 -0.25
C VAL A 60 16.90 10.36 -1.54
N GLY A 61 16.41 11.60 -1.56
CA GLY A 61 16.50 12.50 -2.71
C GLY A 61 15.31 12.49 -3.67
N LYS A 62 14.09 12.15 -3.23
CA LYS A 62 12.87 12.17 -4.07
C LYS A 62 12.56 13.56 -4.64
N SER A 63 12.42 14.57 -3.78
CA SER A 63 12.19 15.97 -4.22
C SER A 63 13.34 16.53 -5.07
N SER A 64 14.59 16.16 -4.76
CA SER A 64 15.76 16.54 -5.56
C SER A 64 15.75 15.89 -6.95
N LEU A 65 15.26 14.65 -7.05
CA LEU A 65 15.08 13.97 -8.33
C LEU A 65 13.99 14.65 -9.17
N VAL A 66 12.89 15.11 -8.56
CA VAL A 66 11.88 15.90 -9.27
C VAL A 66 12.49 17.15 -9.90
N ASN A 67 13.28 17.92 -9.15
CA ASN A 67 13.95 19.10 -9.70
C ASN A 67 14.93 18.74 -10.82
N SER A 68 15.67 17.64 -10.66
CA SER A 68 16.65 17.18 -11.64
C SER A 68 16.02 16.67 -12.94
N LEU A 69 14.85 16.01 -12.85
CA LEU A 69 14.03 15.58 -13.99
C LEU A 69 13.44 16.78 -14.74
N LEU A 70 12.99 17.81 -14.00
CA LEU A 70 12.38 18.98 -14.62
C LEU A 70 13.40 20.02 -15.11
N GLY A 71 14.62 20.03 -14.59
CA GLY A 71 15.60 21.08 -14.89
C GLY A 71 15.27 22.44 -14.24
N GLU A 72 14.48 22.43 -13.17
CA GLU A 72 14.05 23.63 -12.43
C GLU A 72 13.78 23.31 -10.96
N ASP A 73 13.81 24.34 -10.11
CA ASP A 73 13.56 24.23 -8.66
C ASP A 73 12.06 24.24 -8.35
N ALA A 74 11.31 23.27 -8.90
CA ALA A 74 9.87 23.16 -8.71
C ALA A 74 9.49 22.71 -7.28
N MET A 75 10.34 21.92 -6.62
CA MET A 75 10.13 21.40 -5.28
C MET A 75 11.11 22.00 -4.28
N ARG A 76 10.61 22.30 -3.07
CA ARG A 76 11.44 22.73 -1.95
C ARG A 76 12.18 21.55 -1.33
N VAL A 77 13.50 21.53 -1.54
CA VAL A 77 14.43 20.57 -0.91
C VAL A 77 14.95 21.17 0.40
N GLN A 78 14.84 20.43 1.50
CA GLN A 78 15.43 20.80 2.79
C GLN A 78 16.11 19.56 3.37
N ALA A 79 17.35 19.71 3.84
CA ALA A 79 18.11 18.61 4.45
C ALA A 79 17.53 18.18 5.80
N PHE A 80 16.84 19.09 6.50
CA PHE A 80 16.26 18.88 7.82
C PHE A 80 14.76 19.18 7.77
N LYS A 81 13.96 18.31 7.13
CA LYS A 81 12.49 18.40 7.23
C LYS A 81 12.03 17.70 8.51
N LEU A 82 11.32 18.42 9.37
CA LEU A 82 10.47 17.80 10.37
C LEU A 82 9.24 17.22 9.65
N GLN A 83 8.92 15.96 9.91
CA GLN A 83 7.86 15.24 9.20
C GLN A 83 6.47 15.85 9.45
N ALA A 84 6.30 16.58 10.56
CA ALA A 84 5.07 17.26 10.95
C ALA A 84 4.65 18.41 10.01
N ASP A 85 5.59 19.03 9.28
CA ASP A 85 5.35 20.21 8.43
C ASP A 85 5.31 19.88 6.93
N ALA A 86 5.46 18.61 6.56
CA ALA A 86 5.54 18.18 5.16
C ALA A 86 4.17 17.75 4.62
N GLU A 87 3.80 18.29 3.45
CA GLU A 87 2.71 17.74 2.65
C GLU A 87 2.97 16.25 2.37
N VAL A 88 1.90 15.45 2.42
CA VAL A 88 1.99 13.99 2.26
C VAL A 88 2.33 13.62 0.81
N ALA A 89 1.73 14.32 -0.14
CA ALA A 89 2.06 14.22 -1.55
C ALA A 89 1.95 15.62 -2.20
N THR A 90 2.98 16.00 -2.95
CA THR A 90 3.01 17.25 -3.72
C THR A 90 3.05 16.89 -5.20
N VAL A 91 2.12 17.46 -5.97
CA VAL A 91 1.95 17.18 -7.39
C VAL A 91 2.49 18.34 -8.21
N VAL A 92 3.41 18.04 -9.13
CA VAL A 92 3.90 19.01 -10.12
C VAL A 92 3.56 18.51 -11.51
N THR A 93 2.85 19.33 -12.28
CA THR A 93 2.52 19.05 -13.68
C THR A 93 3.17 20.08 -14.57
N ARG A 94 3.86 19.61 -15.60
CA ARG A 94 4.51 20.44 -16.62
C ARG A 94 4.06 20.03 -18.01
N GLN A 95 3.84 21.02 -18.86
CA GLN A 95 3.44 20.84 -20.24
C GLN A 95 4.60 21.24 -21.15
N VAL A 96 4.96 20.35 -22.08
CA VAL A 96 5.91 20.66 -23.15
C VAL A 96 5.32 21.78 -23.99
N SER A 97 6.09 22.85 -24.18
CA SER A 97 5.72 23.99 -25.02
C SER A 97 6.87 24.32 -25.95
N ILE A 98 6.87 23.66 -27.11
CA ILE A 98 7.86 23.88 -28.16
C ILE A 98 7.14 23.86 -29.50
N SER A 99 7.66 24.57 -30.51
CA SER A 99 7.07 24.63 -31.85
C SER A 99 7.30 23.33 -32.66
N ASP A 100 6.89 22.20 -32.09
CA ASP A 100 6.93 20.88 -32.68
C ASP A 100 5.61 20.15 -32.39
N ASP A 101 4.77 20.05 -33.42
CA ASP A 101 3.42 19.48 -33.32
C ASP A 101 3.42 18.01 -32.86
N GLU A 102 4.54 17.29 -33.01
CA GLU A 102 4.66 15.89 -32.58
C GLU A 102 4.72 15.74 -31.06
N ILE A 103 5.15 16.77 -30.32
CA ILE A 103 5.32 16.71 -28.86
C ILE A 103 4.70 17.86 -28.06
N ASP A 104 4.38 18.98 -28.72
CA ASP A 104 3.74 20.14 -28.08
C ASP A 104 2.45 19.80 -27.33
N GLY A 105 2.34 20.22 -26.08
CA GLY A 105 1.20 19.92 -25.23
C GLY A 105 1.26 18.59 -24.48
N PHE A 106 2.30 17.76 -24.68
CA PHE A 106 2.50 16.57 -23.85
C PHE A 106 2.74 16.96 -22.38
N ARG A 107 2.04 16.29 -21.45
CA ARG A 107 2.14 16.58 -20.01
C ARG A 107 3.00 15.57 -19.27
N ILE A 108 3.93 16.03 -18.43
CA ILE A 108 4.57 15.20 -17.41
C ILE A 108 3.98 15.58 -16.05
N ARG A 109 3.52 14.58 -15.29
CA ARG A 109 2.98 14.74 -13.94
C ARG A 109 3.84 13.96 -12.96
N LEU A 110 4.52 14.66 -12.07
CA LEU A 110 5.36 14.09 -11.02
C LEU A 110 4.61 14.19 -9.69
N ILE A 111 4.47 13.07 -9.00
CA ILE A 111 3.86 12.99 -7.67
C ILE A 111 4.99 12.67 -6.69
N ASP A 112 5.51 13.70 -6.04
CA ASP A 112 6.48 13.53 -4.95
C ASP A 112 5.73 13.22 -3.67
N THR A 113 6.22 12.26 -2.89
CA THR A 113 5.58 11.89 -1.61
C THR A 113 6.52 12.16 -0.45
N CYS A 114 5.95 12.27 0.75
CA CYS A 114 6.73 12.23 1.96
C CYS A 114 7.45 10.87 2.13
N GLY A 115 8.45 10.82 3.01
CA GLY A 115 9.13 9.57 3.35
C GLY A 115 8.23 8.61 4.13
N LEU A 116 8.49 7.31 3.94
CA LEU A 116 7.64 6.22 4.44
C LEU A 116 8.11 5.62 5.77
N GLU A 117 9.20 6.10 6.35
CA GLU A 117 9.63 5.78 7.71
C GLU A 117 9.08 6.78 8.73
N ASP A 118 8.94 6.33 9.96
CA ASP A 118 8.48 7.14 11.07
C ASP A 118 9.69 7.74 11.81
N SER A 119 9.96 9.03 11.61
CA SER A 119 11.13 9.66 12.23
C SER A 119 11.07 9.75 13.76
N GLU A 120 9.86 9.64 14.35
CA GLU A 120 9.64 9.79 15.79
C GLU A 120 9.61 8.44 16.51
N ALA A 121 9.10 7.39 15.85
CA ALA A 121 9.01 6.04 16.40
C ALA A 121 10.21 5.13 16.08
N GLY A 122 11.24 5.63 15.39
CA GLY A 122 12.47 4.89 15.07
C GLY A 122 12.38 4.09 13.76
N ASP A 123 12.97 2.89 13.70
CA ASP A 123 13.01 2.02 12.50
C ASP A 123 11.65 1.37 12.17
N THR A 124 10.60 2.17 12.05
CA THR A 124 9.25 1.73 11.73
C THR A 124 8.69 2.46 10.50
N VAL A 125 7.65 1.88 9.90
CA VAL A 125 7.01 2.44 8.72
C VAL A 125 5.88 3.38 9.13
N ASN A 126 5.86 4.59 8.55
CA ASN A 126 4.75 5.52 8.67
C ASN A 126 3.56 5.08 7.81
N LEU A 127 2.82 4.07 8.30
CA LEU A 127 1.64 3.52 7.62
C LEU A 127 0.52 4.55 7.44
N THR A 128 0.44 5.55 8.33
CA THR A 128 -0.55 6.63 8.24
C THR A 128 -0.28 7.50 7.02
N ALA A 129 0.98 7.91 6.81
CA ALA A 129 1.40 8.61 5.61
C ALA A 129 1.14 7.79 4.35
N LEU A 130 1.51 6.50 4.33
CA LEU A 130 1.29 5.63 3.18
C LEU A 130 -0.20 5.46 2.82
N LYS A 131 -1.09 5.38 3.83
CA LYS A 131 -2.53 5.33 3.59
C LYS A 131 -3.07 6.64 3.03
N LYS A 132 -2.60 7.79 3.53
CA LYS A 132 -2.95 9.10 2.98
C LYS A 132 -2.49 9.23 1.53
N ILE A 133 -1.25 8.85 1.22
CA ILE A 133 -0.76 8.75 -0.18
C ILE A 133 -1.70 7.89 -1.01
N ALA A 134 -2.07 6.70 -0.53
CA ALA A 134 -2.98 5.83 -1.26
C ALA A 134 -4.35 6.48 -1.50
N ASP A 135 -4.85 7.25 -0.53
CA ASP A 135 -6.10 7.99 -0.66
C ASP A 135 -6.00 9.11 -1.70
N ASP A 136 -4.89 9.86 -1.72
CA ASP A 136 -4.60 10.91 -2.71
C ASP A 136 -4.41 10.34 -4.13
N LEU A 137 -4.00 9.07 -4.24
CA LEU A 137 -3.84 8.36 -5.51
C LEU A 137 -5.14 7.75 -6.06
N ARG A 138 -6.26 7.81 -5.33
CA ARG A 138 -7.53 7.25 -5.81
C ARG A 138 -7.98 7.97 -7.08
N GLY A 139 -8.26 7.19 -8.13
CA GLY A 139 -8.68 7.74 -9.43
C GLY A 139 -7.56 8.38 -10.24
N VAL A 140 -6.33 8.43 -9.73
CA VAL A 140 -5.16 8.94 -10.45
C VAL A 140 -4.49 7.80 -11.23
N PRO A 141 -4.39 7.88 -12.57
CA PRO A 141 -3.66 6.90 -13.35
C PRO A 141 -2.15 7.10 -13.18
N ILE A 142 -1.43 6.05 -12.78
CA ILE A 142 0.03 6.04 -12.59
C ILE A 142 0.66 5.17 -13.68
N ASP A 143 1.47 5.76 -14.53
CA ASP A 143 2.16 5.02 -15.60
C ASP A 143 3.39 4.30 -15.04
N VAL A 144 4.18 5.01 -14.22
CA VAL A 144 5.46 4.54 -13.68
C VAL A 144 5.59 4.90 -12.20
N VAL A 145 6.27 4.04 -11.45
CA VAL A 145 6.66 4.29 -10.06
C VAL A 145 8.19 4.34 -10.01
N LEU A 146 8.74 5.40 -9.41
CA LEU A 146 10.15 5.45 -9.05
C LEU A 146 10.26 5.07 -7.57
N TYR A 147 10.79 3.89 -7.29
CA TYR A 147 11.22 3.56 -5.94
C TYR A 147 12.64 4.10 -5.73
N VAL A 148 12.73 5.21 -5.00
CA VAL A 148 13.97 5.94 -4.79
C VAL A 148 14.65 5.45 -3.52
N ASP A 149 15.93 5.12 -3.65
CA ASP A 149 16.82 4.79 -2.54
C ASP A 149 18.22 5.35 -2.83
N ARG A 150 19.12 5.29 -1.86
CA ARG A 150 20.49 5.76 -2.01
C ARG A 150 21.43 4.61 -2.41
N LEU A 151 22.36 4.91 -3.31
CA LEU A 151 23.45 4.01 -3.69
C LEU A 151 24.46 3.88 -2.54
N ASP A 152 24.83 4.99 -1.90
CA ASP A 152 25.89 5.09 -0.89
C ASP A 152 25.55 4.46 0.48
N LEU A 153 24.50 3.63 0.54
CA LEU A 153 24.11 2.86 1.72
C LEU A 153 24.61 1.40 1.61
N TYR A 154 25.33 0.95 2.63
CA TYR A 154 25.98 -0.36 2.66
C TYR A 154 25.07 -1.55 2.96
N ARG A 155 23.85 -1.31 3.43
CA ARG A 155 22.93 -2.36 3.90
C ARG A 155 21.52 -2.15 3.38
N VAL A 156 20.81 -3.26 3.27
CA VAL A 156 19.35 -3.27 3.16
C VAL A 156 18.84 -3.73 4.52
N ASP A 157 18.29 -2.79 5.27
CA ASP A 157 17.91 -3.01 6.65
C ASP A 157 16.50 -3.64 6.74
N SER A 158 16.13 -4.08 7.95
CA SER A 158 14.77 -4.58 8.23
C SER A 158 13.70 -3.54 7.89
N LEU A 159 14.05 -2.25 7.99
CA LEU A 159 13.20 -1.12 7.63
C LEU A 159 12.90 -1.10 6.13
N ASP A 160 13.89 -1.32 5.26
CA ASP A 160 13.67 -1.34 3.80
C ASP A 160 12.66 -2.43 3.41
N GLN A 161 12.84 -3.62 3.99
CA GLN A 161 11.90 -4.73 3.79
C GLN A 161 10.53 -4.41 4.37
N ALA A 162 10.44 -3.69 5.49
CA ALA A 162 9.18 -3.27 6.08
C ALA A 162 8.45 -2.26 5.19
N VAL A 163 9.15 -1.26 4.65
CA VAL A 163 8.61 -0.26 3.71
C VAL A 163 8.10 -0.93 2.44
N MET A 164 8.89 -1.80 1.81
CA MET A 164 8.45 -2.51 0.60
C MET A 164 7.25 -3.43 0.86
N ARG A 165 7.19 -4.08 2.03
CA ARG A 165 6.01 -4.86 2.45
C ARG A 165 4.79 -3.99 2.65
N ALA A 166 4.94 -2.83 3.30
CA ALA A 166 3.85 -1.90 3.52
C ALA A 166 3.29 -1.35 2.20
N ILE A 167 4.16 -0.94 1.27
CA ILE A 167 3.77 -0.54 -0.10
C ILE A 167 2.94 -1.66 -0.75
N SER A 168 3.44 -2.90 -0.68
CA SER A 168 2.74 -4.06 -1.26
C SER A 168 1.39 -4.36 -0.61
N GLN A 169 1.22 -4.05 0.68
CA GLN A 169 -0.02 -4.25 1.42
C GLN A 169 -1.04 -3.17 1.12
N VAL A 170 -0.60 -1.90 1.04
CA VAL A 170 -1.48 -0.75 0.84
C VAL A 170 -1.81 -0.55 -0.64
N LEU A 171 -0.80 -0.43 -1.49
CA LEU A 171 -0.95 -0.18 -2.93
C LEU A 171 -1.06 -1.49 -3.73
N GLY A 172 -0.80 -2.64 -3.12
CA GLY A 172 -0.91 -3.93 -3.79
C GLY A 172 0.35 -4.30 -4.60
N GLN A 173 0.50 -5.59 -4.86
CA GLN A 173 1.70 -6.16 -5.50
C GLN A 173 1.92 -5.72 -6.96
N ASP A 174 0.87 -5.26 -7.64
CA ASP A 174 0.95 -4.91 -9.06
C ASP A 174 1.73 -3.62 -9.33
N ILE A 175 1.91 -2.78 -8.31
CA ILE A 175 2.71 -1.55 -8.40
C ILE A 175 4.16 -1.83 -8.81
N TRP A 176 4.73 -2.95 -8.34
CA TRP A 176 6.10 -3.35 -8.62
C TRP A 176 6.33 -3.72 -10.09
N SER A 177 5.28 -4.09 -10.82
CA SER A 177 5.39 -4.37 -12.26
C SER A 177 5.57 -3.13 -13.13
N ARG A 178 5.53 -1.95 -12.49
CA ARG A 178 5.71 -0.61 -13.09
C ARG A 178 6.78 0.20 -12.38
N THR A 179 7.59 -0.46 -11.55
CA THR A 179 8.56 0.22 -10.71
C THR A 179 9.93 0.20 -11.36
N VAL A 180 10.52 1.39 -11.53
CA VAL A 180 11.95 1.58 -11.74
C VAL A 180 12.57 1.87 -10.37
N VAL A 181 13.66 1.18 -10.04
CA VAL A 181 14.45 1.50 -8.85
C VAL A 181 15.43 2.60 -9.21
N ALA A 182 15.33 3.75 -8.56
CA ALA A 182 16.23 4.89 -8.79
C ALA A 182 17.20 5.01 -7.62
N LEU A 183 18.49 4.81 -7.86
CA LEU A 183 19.54 4.88 -6.85
C LEU A 183 20.28 6.22 -6.91
N THR A 184 19.97 7.12 -5.96
CA THR A 184 20.58 8.44 -5.86
C THR A 184 21.98 8.38 -5.26
N HIS A 185 22.72 9.51 -5.29
CA HIS A 185 24.12 9.59 -4.86
C HIS A 185 25.03 8.65 -5.66
N ALA A 186 24.73 8.52 -6.95
CA ALA A 186 25.43 7.59 -7.81
C ALA A 186 26.84 8.04 -8.22
N ASN A 187 27.23 9.30 -8.01
CA ASN A 187 28.59 9.76 -8.27
C ASN A 187 29.56 9.39 -7.11
N LEU A 188 29.62 8.09 -6.80
CA LEU A 188 30.48 7.54 -5.76
C LEU A 188 31.92 7.42 -6.29
N SER A 189 32.69 8.51 -6.17
CA SER A 189 34.06 8.56 -6.69
C SER A 189 35.04 7.62 -5.97
N GLN A 190 34.71 7.18 -4.74
CA GLN A 190 35.52 6.26 -3.96
C GLN A 190 34.63 5.19 -3.30
N PRO A 191 34.39 4.04 -3.96
CA PRO A 191 33.72 2.92 -3.34
C PRO A 191 34.57 2.34 -2.20
N PRO A 192 33.98 1.53 -1.29
CA PRO A 192 34.71 0.88 -0.21
C PRO A 192 35.95 0.12 -0.67
N PRO A 193 37.01 0.07 0.16
CA PRO A 193 38.22 -0.67 -0.16
C PRO A 193 37.93 -2.11 -0.56
N GLY A 194 38.48 -2.53 -1.70
CA GLY A 194 38.29 -3.89 -2.22
C GLY A 194 37.05 -4.09 -3.10
N THR A 195 36.31 -3.02 -3.43
CA THR A 195 35.18 -3.09 -4.38
C THR A 195 35.36 -2.09 -5.53
N SER A 196 35.04 -2.51 -6.76
CA SER A 196 34.88 -1.56 -7.87
C SER A 196 33.50 -0.90 -7.81
N TYR A 197 33.34 0.24 -8.48
CA TYR A 197 32.06 0.93 -8.61
C TYR A 197 30.96 -0.02 -9.11
N ASP A 198 31.22 -0.72 -10.21
CA ASP A 198 30.26 -1.67 -10.81
C ASP A 198 29.89 -2.79 -9.84
N SER A 199 30.87 -3.39 -9.15
CA SER A 199 30.61 -4.47 -8.20
C SER A 199 29.77 -4.00 -7.00
N TYR A 200 29.96 -2.74 -6.58
CA TYR A 200 29.23 -2.11 -5.48
C TYR A 200 27.78 -1.85 -5.90
N VAL A 201 27.58 -1.27 -7.08
CA VAL A 201 26.26 -1.08 -7.71
C VAL A 201 25.53 -2.41 -7.81
N ASP A 202 26.14 -3.43 -8.41
CA ASP A 202 25.54 -4.75 -8.58
C ASP A 202 25.14 -5.37 -7.24
N GLY A 203 26.00 -5.22 -6.23
CA GLY A 203 25.71 -5.65 -4.86
C GLY A 203 24.47 -4.96 -4.29
N ARG A 204 24.40 -3.62 -4.38
CA ARG A 204 23.28 -2.81 -3.88
C ARG A 204 21.98 -3.15 -4.59
N VAL A 205 22.00 -3.20 -5.92
CA VAL A 205 20.83 -3.54 -6.75
C VAL A 205 20.31 -4.94 -6.43
N ARG A 206 21.21 -5.92 -6.28
CA ARG A 206 20.83 -7.30 -5.92
C ARG A 206 20.15 -7.36 -4.56
N LEU A 207 20.65 -6.65 -3.56
CA LEU A 207 20.07 -6.64 -2.22
C LEU A 207 18.67 -6.00 -2.21
N LEU A 208 18.50 -4.85 -2.88
CA LEU A 208 17.20 -4.18 -2.96
C LEU A 208 16.17 -5.02 -3.71
N ARG A 209 16.53 -5.60 -4.86
CA ARG A 209 15.64 -6.50 -5.61
C ARG A 209 15.26 -7.75 -4.81
N ALA A 210 16.11 -8.21 -3.90
CA ALA A 210 15.81 -9.34 -3.03
C ALA A 210 14.81 -8.99 -1.92
N ALA A 211 14.76 -7.73 -1.50
CA ALA A 211 13.86 -7.23 -0.46
C ALA A 211 12.42 -7.00 -0.95
N VAL A 212 12.23 -6.79 -2.27
CA VAL A 212 10.89 -6.61 -2.84
C VAL A 212 10.06 -7.89 -2.67
N PRO A 213 8.85 -7.79 -2.06
CA PRO A 213 7.98 -8.94 -1.86
C PRO A 213 7.65 -9.68 -3.16
N ARG A 214 7.72 -11.02 -3.12
CA ARG A 214 7.34 -11.86 -4.26
C ARG A 214 5.82 -11.98 -4.39
N ARG A 215 5.32 -12.00 -5.62
CA ARG A 215 3.95 -12.45 -5.95
C ARG A 215 4.03 -13.92 -6.37
N PHE A 216 3.70 -14.84 -5.46
CA PHE A 216 3.90 -16.28 -5.66
C PHE A 216 5.36 -16.60 -6.03
N LEU A 217 5.59 -17.30 -7.15
CA LEU A 217 6.92 -17.64 -7.69
C LEU A 217 7.50 -16.56 -8.62
N PHE A 218 6.75 -15.51 -8.96
CA PHE A 218 7.19 -14.48 -9.90
C PHE A 218 7.84 -13.30 -9.16
N ARG A 219 9.02 -12.89 -9.65
CA ARG A 219 9.64 -11.61 -9.30
C ARG A 219 9.36 -10.61 -10.42
N PRO A 220 8.90 -9.39 -10.10
CA PRO A 220 8.78 -8.33 -11.10
C PRO A 220 10.17 -8.01 -11.68
N LYS A 221 10.23 -7.71 -12.98
CA LYS A 221 11.42 -7.10 -13.59
C LYS A 221 11.46 -5.67 -13.05
N LEU A 222 12.45 -5.39 -12.22
CA LEU A 222 12.67 -4.08 -11.61
C LEU A 222 13.88 -3.43 -12.31
N PRO A 223 13.69 -2.74 -13.44
CA PRO A 223 14.76 -1.94 -14.03
C PRO A 223 15.35 -1.01 -12.97
N THR A 224 16.63 -0.71 -13.08
CA THR A 224 17.34 0.04 -12.07
C THR A 224 18.21 1.07 -12.74
N SER A 225 17.98 2.33 -12.40
CA SER A 225 18.71 3.47 -12.93
C SER A 225 19.47 4.11 -11.79
N LEU A 226 20.72 4.46 -12.07
CA LEU A 226 21.56 5.24 -11.17
C LEU A 226 21.25 6.72 -11.36
N VAL A 227 21.36 7.54 -10.32
CA VAL A 227 20.93 8.94 -10.31
C VAL A 227 21.91 9.79 -9.53
N GLU A 228 22.32 10.92 -10.10
CA GLU A 228 23.10 11.93 -9.39
C GLU A 228 22.43 13.31 -9.48
N ASN A 229 21.78 13.72 -8.38
CA ASN A 229 21.05 14.98 -8.30
C ASN A 229 21.99 16.18 -8.04
N SER A 230 23.24 15.95 -7.65
CA SER A 230 24.18 17.05 -7.38
C SER A 230 24.43 17.87 -8.63
N LEU A 231 24.42 19.20 -8.49
CA LEU A 231 24.85 20.13 -9.55
C LEU A 231 26.33 19.98 -9.89
N LEU A 232 27.10 19.27 -9.05
CA LEU A 232 28.50 18.92 -9.28
C LEU A 232 28.65 17.58 -10.01
N CYS A 233 27.56 17.00 -10.52
CA CYS A 233 27.62 15.82 -11.38
C CYS A 233 28.52 16.13 -12.60
N PRO A 234 29.52 15.27 -12.90
CA PRO A 234 30.37 15.46 -14.07
C PRO A 234 29.55 15.51 -15.36
N LEU A 235 30.05 16.28 -16.34
CA LEU A 235 29.48 16.31 -17.67
C LEU A 235 30.37 15.53 -18.63
N SER A 236 29.74 14.81 -19.55
CA SER A 236 30.40 14.15 -20.67
C SER A 236 31.10 15.21 -21.54
N PRO A 237 32.40 15.06 -21.83
CA PRO A 237 33.08 15.94 -22.77
C PRO A 237 32.52 15.88 -24.19
N GLU A 238 31.87 14.77 -24.56
CA GLU A 238 31.39 14.52 -25.92
C GLU A 238 29.96 15.03 -26.13
N SER A 239 29.05 14.67 -25.22
CA SER A 239 27.61 15.02 -25.32
C SER A 239 27.22 16.24 -24.48
N GLY A 240 28.01 16.60 -23.46
CA GLY A 240 27.63 17.60 -22.46
C GLY A 240 26.60 17.10 -21.43
N HIS A 241 26.18 15.84 -21.52
CA HIS A 241 25.20 15.23 -20.62
C HIS A 241 25.79 14.94 -19.25
N ARG A 242 24.94 14.87 -18.22
CA ARG A 242 25.38 14.45 -16.89
C ARG A 242 25.73 12.96 -16.88
N VAL A 243 26.94 12.65 -16.45
CA VAL A 243 27.50 11.30 -16.46
C VAL A 243 27.95 10.81 -15.09
N LEU A 244 27.85 9.50 -14.92
CA LEU A 244 28.28 8.77 -13.74
C LEU A 244 29.72 8.23 -13.90
N PRO A 245 30.35 7.71 -12.84
CA PRO A 245 31.71 7.19 -12.89
C PRO A 245 31.96 6.07 -13.91
N ASP A 246 30.93 5.31 -14.27
CA ASP A 246 30.95 4.26 -15.29
C ASP A 246 30.72 4.80 -16.72
N GLY A 247 30.54 6.11 -16.87
CA GLY A 247 30.22 6.77 -18.14
C GLY A 247 28.72 6.80 -18.47
N THR A 248 27.86 6.28 -17.60
CA THR A 248 26.41 6.26 -17.85
C THR A 248 25.82 7.66 -17.83
N GLU A 249 25.14 8.05 -18.91
CA GLU A 249 24.32 9.27 -19.00
C GLU A 249 22.99 9.08 -18.27
N TRP A 250 23.01 9.40 -16.98
CA TRP A 250 22.01 8.86 -16.05
C TRP A 250 20.59 9.39 -16.29
N LEU A 251 20.44 10.65 -16.71
CA LEU A 251 19.11 11.22 -16.92
C LEU A 251 18.43 10.61 -18.15
N VAL A 252 19.18 10.46 -19.25
CA VAL A 252 18.69 9.80 -20.47
C VAL A 252 18.36 8.33 -20.16
N GLY A 253 19.25 7.63 -19.46
CA GLY A 253 19.02 6.24 -19.04
C GLY A 253 17.78 6.08 -18.16
N LEU A 254 17.59 6.93 -17.15
CA LEU A 254 16.40 6.93 -16.29
C LEU A 254 15.13 7.21 -17.08
N MET A 255 15.13 8.22 -17.96
CA MET A 255 13.98 8.55 -18.80
C MET A 255 13.64 7.42 -19.77
N GLY A 256 14.65 6.74 -20.33
CA GLY A 256 14.48 5.54 -21.14
C GLY A 256 13.79 4.41 -20.37
N ASP A 257 14.29 4.08 -19.18
CA ASP A 257 13.67 3.06 -18.30
C ASP A 257 12.21 3.41 -17.94
N ILE A 258 11.91 4.70 -17.71
CA ILE A 258 10.56 5.20 -17.44
C ILE A 258 9.66 4.97 -18.67
N VAL A 259 10.11 5.37 -19.86
CA VAL A 259 9.36 5.21 -21.12
C VAL A 259 9.11 3.73 -21.42
N ASP A 260 10.13 2.88 -21.31
CA ASP A 260 10.03 1.44 -21.49
C ASP A 260 8.97 0.81 -20.58
N VAL A 261 8.99 1.17 -19.29
CA VAL A 261 8.01 0.68 -18.32
C VAL A 261 6.59 1.17 -18.64
N ALA A 262 6.45 2.44 -19.04
CA ALA A 262 5.16 3.03 -19.41
C ALA A 262 4.57 2.37 -20.67
N LEU A 263 5.40 2.08 -21.68
CA LEU A 263 5.00 1.42 -22.93
C LEU A 263 4.73 -0.07 -22.75
N ALA A 264 5.45 -0.76 -21.86
CA ALA A 264 5.25 -2.18 -21.58
C ALA A 264 3.85 -2.52 -21.05
N LYS A 265 3.08 -1.54 -20.56
CA LYS A 265 1.75 -1.73 -19.99
C LYS A 265 0.69 -0.91 -20.73
N LYS A 266 -0.29 -1.60 -21.33
CA LYS A 266 -1.39 -0.96 -22.08
C LYS A 266 -2.25 0.04 -21.29
N ARG A 267 -2.41 -0.18 -19.98
CA ARG A 267 -3.20 0.70 -19.09
C ARG A 267 -2.30 1.23 -17.98
N ALA A 268 -2.57 2.40 -17.44
CA ALA A 268 -1.94 2.87 -16.22
C ALA A 268 -2.35 2.01 -15.02
N TYR A 269 -1.58 2.07 -13.94
CA TYR A 269 -2.00 1.56 -12.64
C TYR A 269 -3.02 2.52 -12.03
N GLU A 270 -4.17 1.98 -11.63
CA GLU A 270 -5.17 2.72 -10.87
C GLU A 270 -5.22 2.12 -9.48
N PHE A 271 -4.97 2.95 -8.47
CA PHE A 271 -5.19 2.50 -7.11
C PHE A 271 -6.69 2.30 -6.88
N ARG A 272 -7.05 1.07 -6.49
CA ARG A 272 -8.40 0.72 -6.04
C ARG A 272 -8.29 0.28 -4.60
N SER A 273 -8.96 1.00 -3.70
CA SER A 273 -9.05 0.60 -2.30
C SER A 273 -9.61 -0.82 -2.23
N ARG A 274 -8.80 -1.76 -1.73
CA ARG A 274 -9.25 -3.14 -1.55
C ARG A 274 -10.16 -3.18 -0.32
N PRO A 275 -11.41 -3.65 -0.45
CA PRO A 275 -12.22 -3.91 0.73
C PRO A 275 -11.51 -4.92 1.63
N ASN A 276 -11.65 -4.76 2.94
CA ASN A 276 -10.94 -5.55 3.94
C ASN A 276 -11.26 -7.05 3.75
N GLN A 277 -10.34 -7.82 3.14
CA GLN A 277 -10.55 -9.24 2.81
C GLN A 277 -10.85 -10.08 4.06
N LYS A 278 -10.31 -9.71 5.22
CA LYS A 278 -10.64 -10.38 6.49
C LYS A 278 -12.10 -10.19 6.86
N ALA A 279 -12.67 -9.01 6.63
CA ALA A 279 -14.09 -8.75 6.85
C ALA A 279 -14.96 -9.50 5.84
N LEU A 280 -14.54 -9.62 4.59
CA LEU A 280 -15.23 -10.39 3.55
C LEU A 280 -15.24 -11.91 3.85
N ILE A 281 -14.10 -12.48 4.24
CA ILE A 281 -13.99 -13.90 4.62
C ILE A 281 -14.76 -14.15 5.93
N ALA A 282 -14.65 -13.25 6.91
CA ALA A 282 -15.43 -13.35 8.14
C ALA A 282 -16.94 -13.29 7.87
N ALA A 283 -17.40 -12.40 6.99
CA ALA A 283 -18.79 -12.32 6.57
C ALA A 283 -19.27 -13.59 5.83
N LEU A 284 -18.38 -14.26 5.10
CA LEU A 284 -18.68 -15.54 4.44
C LEU A 284 -18.75 -16.72 5.43
N LEU A 285 -17.90 -16.72 6.46
CA LEU A 285 -17.80 -17.82 7.44
C LEU A 285 -18.79 -17.69 8.60
N LEU A 286 -19.26 -16.48 8.90
CA LEU A 286 -20.18 -16.22 10.01
C LEU A 286 -21.49 -17.04 9.93
N PRO A 287 -22.18 -17.15 8.78
CA PRO A 287 -23.38 -18.00 8.67
C PRO A 287 -23.08 -19.47 8.94
N LEU A 288 -21.89 -19.92 8.55
CA LEU A 288 -21.44 -21.31 8.68
C LEU A 288 -21.11 -21.67 10.13
N ALA A 289 -20.49 -20.72 10.85
CA ALA A 289 -20.26 -20.83 12.29
C ALA A 289 -21.58 -20.88 13.08
N VAL A 290 -22.51 -19.96 12.78
CA VAL A 290 -23.85 -19.93 13.41
C VAL A 290 -24.63 -21.22 13.14
N ALA A 291 -24.57 -21.74 11.89
CA ALA A 291 -25.19 -23.02 11.55
C ALA A 291 -24.56 -24.19 12.32
N GLY A 292 -23.22 -24.18 12.50
CA GLY A 292 -22.51 -25.18 13.30
C GLY A 292 -22.91 -25.16 14.78
N GLU A 293 -22.99 -23.98 15.39
CA GLU A 293 -23.46 -23.80 16.76
C GLU A 293 -24.91 -24.25 16.93
N TYR A 294 -25.80 -23.89 15.99
CA TYR A 294 -27.19 -24.34 16.00
C TYR A 294 -27.31 -25.87 15.89
N LEU A 295 -26.53 -26.49 15.01
CA LEU A 295 -26.52 -27.95 14.86
C LEU A 295 -25.98 -28.65 16.10
N LEU A 296 -24.91 -28.13 16.71
CA LEU A 296 -24.38 -28.65 17.98
C LEU A 296 -25.45 -28.59 19.07
N PHE A 297 -26.15 -27.45 19.17
CA PHE A 297 -27.22 -27.29 20.13
C PHE A 297 -28.36 -28.29 19.90
N GLN A 298 -28.85 -28.41 18.66
CA GLN A 298 -29.97 -29.29 18.33
C GLN A 298 -29.62 -30.78 18.42
N LYS A 299 -28.40 -31.18 18.03
CA LYS A 299 -28.02 -32.60 17.90
C LYS A 299 -27.36 -33.17 19.14
N VAL A 300 -26.72 -32.35 19.96
CA VAL A 300 -25.93 -32.83 21.11
C VAL A 300 -26.49 -32.28 22.42
N ILE A 301 -26.61 -30.97 22.55
CA ILE A 301 -26.95 -30.34 23.83
C ILE A 301 -28.42 -30.59 24.20
N ARG A 302 -29.34 -30.33 23.26
CA ARG A 302 -30.78 -30.47 23.49
C ARG A 302 -31.21 -31.90 23.85
N PRO A 303 -30.78 -32.98 23.16
CA PRO A 303 -31.16 -34.34 23.53
C PRO A 303 -30.64 -34.75 24.90
N VAL A 304 -29.43 -34.31 25.27
CA VAL A 304 -28.85 -34.57 26.60
C VAL A 304 -29.67 -33.87 27.69
N LEU A 305 -30.01 -32.60 27.50
CA LEU A 305 -30.88 -31.84 28.41
C LEU A 305 -32.25 -32.52 28.60
N GLU A 306 -32.90 -32.90 27.50
CA GLU A 306 -34.20 -33.57 27.54
C GLU A 306 -34.09 -34.95 28.23
N SER A 307 -33.01 -35.70 28.00
CA SER A 307 -32.79 -36.98 28.67
C SER A 307 -32.56 -36.82 30.18
N ASN A 308 -31.84 -35.79 30.59
CA ASN A 308 -31.59 -35.49 32.00
C ASN A 308 -32.87 -35.02 32.69
N GLN A 309 -33.68 -34.17 32.06
CA GLN A 309 -34.98 -33.77 32.59
C GLN A 309 -35.89 -34.99 32.83
N ARG A 310 -36.00 -35.90 31.87
CA ARG A 310 -36.80 -37.14 32.04
C ARG A 310 -36.29 -38.01 33.18
N ARG A 311 -34.97 -38.09 33.40
CA ARG A 311 -34.39 -38.83 34.53
C ARG A 311 -34.75 -38.19 35.86
N VAL A 312 -34.63 -36.87 35.96
CA VAL A 312 -35.00 -36.11 37.16
C VAL A 312 -36.49 -36.31 37.46
N GLU A 313 -37.37 -36.16 36.47
CA GLU A 313 -38.81 -36.38 36.63
C GLU A 313 -39.14 -37.81 37.10
N ALA A 314 -38.48 -38.82 36.52
CA ALA A 314 -38.68 -40.22 36.91
C ALA A 314 -38.21 -40.51 38.34
N ASP A 315 -37.05 -39.97 38.75
CA ASP A 315 -36.54 -40.12 40.11
C ASP A 315 -37.42 -39.35 41.11
N GLU A 316 -37.91 -38.17 40.74
CA GLU A 316 -38.84 -37.41 41.57
C GLU A 316 -40.16 -38.18 41.78
N GLN A 317 -40.73 -38.76 40.72
CA GLN A 317 -41.91 -39.62 40.82
C GLN A 317 -41.69 -40.83 41.74
N ARG A 318 -40.52 -41.48 41.65
CA ARG A 318 -40.16 -42.59 42.54
C ARG A 318 -40.11 -42.15 43.99
N VAL A 319 -39.45 -41.02 44.29
CA VAL A 319 -39.35 -40.47 45.66
C VAL A 319 -40.74 -40.15 46.21
N TRP A 320 -41.60 -39.50 45.44
CA TRP A 320 -42.96 -39.17 45.86
C TRP A 320 -43.84 -40.42 46.07
N THR A 321 -43.66 -41.46 45.24
CA THR A 321 -44.36 -42.75 45.39
C THR A 321 -43.94 -43.45 46.69
N LEU A 322 -42.63 -43.52 46.96
CA LEU A 322 -42.10 -44.11 48.19
C LEU A 322 -42.56 -43.34 49.44
N ARG A 323 -42.53 -42.00 49.41
CA ARG A 323 -43.04 -41.15 50.50
C ARG A 323 -44.52 -41.41 50.77
N GLY A 324 -45.33 -41.58 49.71
CA GLY A 324 -46.74 -41.92 49.82
C GLY A 324 -46.96 -43.27 50.51
N LEU A 325 -46.21 -44.30 50.10
CA LEU A 325 -46.28 -45.64 50.72
C LEU A 325 -45.87 -45.63 52.19
N GLN A 326 -44.77 -44.95 52.53
CA GLN A 326 -44.31 -44.81 53.91
C GLN A 326 -45.34 -44.11 54.80
N ARG A 327 -45.95 -43.02 54.33
CA ARG A 327 -46.99 -42.30 55.09
C ARG A 327 -48.23 -43.17 55.30
N LYS A 328 -48.64 -43.93 54.28
CA LYS A 328 -49.76 -44.87 54.39
C LYS A 328 -49.49 -45.96 55.43
N ALA A 329 -48.27 -46.49 55.50
CA ALA A 329 -47.87 -47.47 56.52
C ALA A 329 -47.92 -46.90 57.96
N MET A 330 -47.72 -45.59 58.11
CA MET A 330 -47.82 -44.87 59.40
C MET A 330 -49.26 -44.38 59.72
N GLY A 331 -50.27 -44.76 58.93
CA GLY A 331 -51.66 -44.31 59.13
C GLY A 331 -51.92 -42.84 58.75
N LEU A 332 -50.99 -42.19 58.04
CA LEU A 332 -51.10 -40.82 57.59
C LEU A 332 -51.64 -40.73 56.16
N HIS A 333 -52.30 -39.62 55.82
CA HIS A 333 -52.76 -39.32 54.46
C HIS A 333 -51.58 -39.09 53.49
N ALA A 334 -51.84 -39.29 52.19
CA ALA A 334 -50.85 -39.12 51.13
C ALA A 334 -50.22 -37.72 51.15
N ALA A 335 -48.93 -37.63 50.81
CA ALA A 335 -48.24 -36.34 50.76
C ALA A 335 -48.70 -35.55 49.52
N ASN A 336 -49.06 -34.28 49.72
CA ASN A 336 -49.34 -33.37 48.61
C ASN A 336 -48.03 -32.93 47.95
N LYS A 337 -47.87 -33.24 46.66
CA LYS A 337 -46.78 -32.71 45.85
C LYS A 337 -47.04 -31.21 45.59
N PRO A 338 -46.15 -30.29 46.00
CA PRO A 338 -46.29 -28.88 45.68
C PRO A 338 -46.19 -28.67 44.16
N SER A 339 -46.89 -27.66 43.63
CA SER A 339 -46.71 -27.27 42.23
C SER A 339 -45.32 -26.67 42.01
N ASP A 340 -44.81 -26.70 40.78
CA ASP A 340 -43.46 -26.22 40.45
C ASP A 340 -43.22 -24.76 40.90
N ASP A 341 -44.25 -23.91 40.79
CA ASP A 341 -44.17 -22.51 41.23
C ASP A 341 -44.05 -22.39 42.76
N VAL A 342 -44.73 -23.25 43.51
CA VAL A 342 -44.63 -23.32 44.98
C VAL A 342 -43.30 -23.93 45.41
N ALA A 343 -42.83 -24.97 44.72
CA ALA A 343 -41.54 -25.59 44.97
C ALA A 343 -40.38 -24.61 44.75
N LYS A 344 -40.47 -23.77 43.71
CA LYS A 344 -39.47 -22.75 43.40
C LYS A 344 -39.44 -21.60 44.41
N ARG A 345 -40.62 -21.17 44.89
CA ARG A 345 -40.70 -20.17 45.99
C ARG A 345 -40.15 -20.72 47.30
N LEU A 346 -40.42 -22.00 47.60
CA LEU A 346 -39.88 -22.66 48.78
C LEU A 346 -38.37 -22.83 48.72
N SER A 347 -37.79 -23.21 47.57
CA SER A 347 -36.33 -23.31 47.45
C SER A 347 -35.64 -21.95 47.61
N GLN A 348 -36.22 -20.89 47.04
CA GLN A 348 -35.70 -19.53 47.20
C GLN A 348 -35.74 -19.04 48.66
N MET A 349 -36.76 -19.44 49.45
CA MET A 349 -36.82 -19.10 50.88
C MET A 349 -35.73 -19.77 51.72
N TYR A 350 -35.18 -20.92 51.31
CA TYR A 350 -34.13 -21.62 52.05
C TYR A 350 -32.71 -21.27 51.60
N ASP A 351 -32.56 -20.59 50.45
CA ASP A 351 -31.26 -20.13 49.94
C ASP A 351 -30.91 -18.71 50.43
N ASP A 352 -31.87 -17.98 51.03
CA ASP A 352 -31.72 -16.60 51.54
C ASP A 352 -31.42 -16.53 53.07
N ASP A 353 -31.30 -17.67 53.76
CA ASP A 353 -30.81 -17.81 55.15
C ASP A 353 -29.40 -18.43 55.16
#